data_AF-A0A0F3GKM6-F1
#
_entry.id   AF-A0A0F3GKM6-F1
#
_cell.length_a   1.000
_cell.length_b   1.000
_cell.length_c   1.000
_cell.angle_alpha   90.00
_cell.angle_beta   90.00
_cell.angle_gamma   90.00
#
_symmetry.space_group_name_H-M   'P 1'
#
loop_
_entity.id
_entity.type
_entity.pdbx_description
1 polymer ?
#
loop_
_entity_poly.entity_id
_entity_poly.type
_entity_poly.pdbx_seq_one_letter_code
_entity_poly.pdbx_strand_id
1 'polypeptide(L)'
;MVAITSRPASMDERGFTLVELLIVIAIIGILTSIAVPAFLGQREKSKIRALEASSKGAVSELQGYLDSYVAGDPYIVLTSRSGGQGCFEAANATATGKTCQAMYNQASTSTYTSYPSGIVDLLNNFSNHHANKGDASPITGDTLFVTTHTTEGEVFLTPNGNRAINITAYATDTTLPIFSQIVTAR
;
A
#
# COMPACT_ATOMS: atom_id res chain seq x y z
N MET A 1 -19.03 -60.01 -51.88
CA MET A 1 -17.91 -59.08 -51.60
C MET A 1 -18.16 -57.80 -52.37
N VAL A 2 -18.75 -56.80 -51.72
CA VAL A 2 -19.02 -55.48 -52.32
C VAL A 2 -18.28 -54.47 -51.45
N ALA A 3 -17.26 -53.81 -52.01
CA ALA A 3 -16.49 -52.77 -51.34
C ALA A 3 -17.21 -51.43 -51.50
N ILE A 4 -17.73 -50.89 -50.41
CA ILE A 4 -18.22 -49.51 -50.35
C ILE A 4 -17.00 -48.61 -50.13
N THR A 5 -16.57 -47.90 -51.16
CA THR A 5 -15.51 -46.89 -51.03
C THR A 5 -16.16 -45.55 -50.64
N SER A 6 -16.03 -45.16 -49.37
CA SER A 6 -16.40 -43.82 -48.92
C SER A 6 -15.38 -42.81 -49.44
N ARG A 7 -15.76 -41.95 -50.38
CA ARG A 7 -14.94 -40.79 -50.79
C ARG A 7 -14.89 -39.79 -49.61
N PRO A 8 -13.71 -39.40 -49.11
CA PRO A 8 -13.62 -38.33 -48.13
C PRO A 8 -14.05 -37.01 -48.79
N ALA A 9 -14.96 -36.28 -48.15
CA ALA A 9 -15.30 -34.93 -48.55
C ALA A 9 -14.04 -34.05 -48.40
N SER A 10 -13.57 -33.46 -49.50
CA SER A 10 -12.50 -32.47 -49.47
C SER A 10 -12.95 -31.29 -48.63
N MET A 11 -12.34 -31.13 -47.46
CA MET A 11 -12.47 -29.91 -46.68
C MET A 11 -11.88 -28.78 -47.51
N ASP A 12 -12.70 -27.79 -47.82
CA ASP A 12 -12.38 -26.59 -48.59
C ASP A 12 -11.37 -25.77 -47.77
N GLU A 13 -10.07 -26.05 -47.91
CA GLU A 13 -8.98 -25.32 -47.24
C GLU A 13 -8.86 -23.91 -47.84
N ARG A 14 -9.71 -22.99 -47.36
CA ARG A 14 -9.63 -21.57 -47.68
C ARG A 14 -8.40 -20.98 -46.99
N GLY A 15 -7.34 -20.76 -47.76
CA GLY A 15 -6.16 -20.03 -47.29
C GLY A 15 -6.48 -18.58 -46.98
N PHE A 16 -5.99 -18.08 -45.84
CA PHE A 16 -6.04 -16.67 -45.48
C PHE A 16 -5.17 -15.85 -46.45
N THR A 17 -5.67 -14.75 -46.99
CA THR A 17 -4.89 -13.94 -47.93
C THR A 17 -3.88 -13.06 -47.19
N LEU A 18 -2.70 -12.85 -47.79
CA LEU A 18 -1.71 -11.91 -47.27
C LEU A 18 -2.26 -10.48 -47.15
N VAL A 19 -3.19 -10.11 -48.04
CA VAL A 19 -3.85 -8.80 -48.03
C VAL A 19 -4.78 -8.64 -46.84
N GLU A 20 -5.55 -9.69 -46.50
CA GLU A 20 -6.38 -9.69 -45.28
C GLU A 20 -5.53 -9.49 -44.04
N LEU A 21 -4.39 -10.17 -43.94
CA LEU A 21 -3.49 -10.01 -42.79
C LEU A 21 -2.86 -8.62 -42.73
N LEU A 22 -2.52 -8.05 -43.89
CA LEU A 22 -1.92 -6.73 -43.99
C LEU A 22 -2.87 -5.60 -43.56
N ILE A 23 -4.14 -5.66 -43.96
CA ILE A 23 -5.13 -4.66 -43.55
C ILE A 23 -5.39 -4.74 -42.03
N VAL A 24 -5.43 -5.95 -41.47
CA VAL A 24 -5.64 -6.15 -40.03
C VAL A 24 -4.52 -5.53 -39.20
N ILE A 25 -3.25 -5.78 -39.55
CA ILE A 25 -2.13 -5.18 -38.82
C ILE A 25 -2.08 -3.66 -38.98
N ALA A 26 -2.50 -3.13 -40.15
CA ALA A 26 -2.57 -1.69 -40.37
C ALA A 26 -3.62 -1.03 -39.44
N ILE A 27 -4.80 -1.64 -39.31
CA ILE A 27 -5.85 -1.15 -38.40
C ILE A 27 -5.42 -1.26 -36.93
N ILE A 28 -4.82 -2.39 -36.53
CA ILE A 28 -4.29 -2.57 -35.17
C ILE A 28 -3.22 -1.51 -34.86
N GLY A 29 -2.34 -1.20 -35.83
CA GLY A 29 -1.34 -0.14 -35.70
C GLY A 29 -1.95 1.23 -35.40
N ILE A 30 -3.03 1.60 -36.11
CA ILE A 30 -3.73 2.87 -35.89
C ILE A 30 -4.35 2.90 -34.49
N LEU A 31 -5.05 1.84 -34.08
CA LEU A 31 -5.70 1.76 -32.76
C LEU A 31 -4.68 1.80 -31.61
N THR A 32 -3.61 1.02 -31.72
CA THR A 32 -2.56 0.94 -30.69
C THR A 32 -1.83 2.27 -30.51
N SER A 33 -1.62 3.04 -31.59
CA SER A 33 -0.97 4.36 -31.53
C SER A 33 -1.68 5.35 -30.59
N ILE A 34 -3.01 5.27 -30.49
CA ILE A 34 -3.82 6.15 -29.63
C ILE A 34 -4.06 5.49 -28.27
N ALA A 35 -4.34 4.18 -28.26
CA ALA A 35 -4.74 3.46 -27.05
C ALA A 35 -3.60 3.35 -26.02
N VAL A 36 -2.37 3.07 -26.47
CA VAL A 36 -1.22 2.86 -25.57
C VAL A 36 -0.88 4.11 -24.74
N PRO A 37 -0.64 5.31 -25.32
CA PRO A 37 -0.33 6.49 -24.51
C PRO A 37 -1.47 6.89 -23.58
N ALA A 38 -2.74 6.75 -24.02
CA ALA A 38 -3.90 7.02 -23.18
C ALA A 38 -3.96 6.06 -21.97
N PHE A 39 -3.73 4.77 -22.20
CA PHE A 39 -3.72 3.74 -21.16
C PHE A 39 -2.59 3.98 -20.14
N LEU A 40 -1.38 4.31 -20.60
CA LEU A 40 -0.26 4.63 -19.71
C LEU A 40 -0.57 5.84 -18.82
N GLY A 41 -1.14 6.90 -19.39
CA GLY A 41 -1.55 8.07 -18.62
C GLY A 41 -2.67 7.78 -17.60
N GLN A 42 -3.62 6.91 -17.94
CA GLN A 42 -4.66 6.47 -17.01
C GLN A 42 -4.09 5.61 -15.88
N ARG A 43 -3.17 4.70 -16.19
CA ARG A 43 -2.49 3.87 -15.19
C ARG A 43 -1.72 4.73 -14.19
N GLU A 44 -0.99 5.74 -14.66
CA GLU A 44 -0.25 6.65 -13.79
C GLU A 44 -1.18 7.45 -12.86
N LYS A 45 -2.24 8.05 -13.42
CA LYS A 45 -3.26 8.74 -12.61
C LYS A 45 -3.90 7.83 -11.57
N SER A 46 -4.09 6.55 -11.90
CA SER A 46 -4.66 5.57 -10.97
C SER A 46 -3.71 5.27 -9.81
N LYS A 47 -2.40 5.16 -10.06
CA LYS A 47 -1.38 5.00 -9.02
C LYS A 47 -1.35 6.19 -8.06
N ILE A 48 -1.36 7.41 -8.61
CA ILE A 48 -1.38 8.65 -7.81
C ILE A 48 -2.64 8.71 -6.92
N ARG A 49 -3.81 8.38 -7.47
CA ARG A 49 -5.06 8.33 -6.69
C ARG A 49 -5.04 7.25 -5.61
N ALA A 50 -4.46 6.09 -5.89
CA ALA A 50 -4.31 5.02 -4.91
C ALA A 50 -3.40 5.46 -3.75
N LEU A 51 -2.29 6.14 -4.06
CA LEU A 51 -1.39 6.71 -3.05
C LEU A 51 -2.13 7.72 -2.16
N GLU A 52 -2.84 8.68 -2.75
CA GLU A 52 -3.61 9.69 -2.02
C GLU A 52 -4.70 9.05 -1.14
N ALA A 53 -5.37 8.00 -1.63
CA ALA A 53 -6.36 7.27 -0.87
C ALA A 53 -5.75 6.57 0.36
N SER A 54 -4.59 5.92 0.19
CA SER A 54 -3.86 5.32 1.31
C SER A 54 -3.39 6.37 2.33
N SER A 55 -2.95 7.54 1.88
CA SER A 55 -2.59 8.64 2.78
C SER A 55 -3.77 9.13 3.61
N LYS A 56 -4.96 9.24 3.01
CA LYS A 56 -6.20 9.59 3.73
C LYS A 56 -6.62 8.51 4.74
N GLY A 57 -6.43 7.24 4.40
CA GLY A 57 -6.67 6.13 5.32
C GLY A 57 -5.77 6.22 6.56
N ALA A 58 -4.47 6.50 6.33
CA ALA A 58 -3.48 6.62 7.40
C ALA A 58 -3.80 7.74 8.40
N VAL A 59 -4.46 8.82 7.99
CA VAL A 59 -4.90 9.91 8.90
C VAL A 59 -5.74 9.37 10.05
N SER A 60 -6.75 8.54 9.73
CA SER A 60 -7.66 8.00 10.75
C SER A 60 -6.98 6.96 11.64
N GLU A 61 -6.11 6.14 11.06
CA GLU A 61 -5.40 5.09 11.79
C GLU A 61 -4.36 5.71 12.74
N LEU A 62 -3.56 6.66 12.25
CA LEU A 62 -2.58 7.38 13.06
C LEU A 62 -3.22 8.21 14.16
N GLN A 63 -4.44 8.73 13.98
CA GLN A 63 -5.17 9.39 15.06
C GLN A 63 -5.36 8.43 16.25
N GLY A 64 -5.84 7.20 16.00
CA GLY A 64 -6.05 6.21 17.05
C GLY A 64 -4.76 5.76 17.72
N TYR A 65 -3.69 5.55 16.94
CA TYR A 65 -2.37 5.20 17.47
C TYR A 65 -1.82 6.32 18.34
N LEU A 66 -1.92 7.57 17.87
CA LEU A 66 -1.40 8.74 18.57
C LEU A 66 -2.17 9.03 19.87
N ASP A 67 -3.49 8.89 19.85
CA ASP A 67 -4.32 9.02 21.06
C ASP A 67 -3.95 7.94 22.09
N SER A 68 -3.77 6.69 21.65
CA SER A 68 -3.34 5.57 22.52
C SER A 68 -1.94 5.83 23.11
N TYR A 69 -1.01 6.34 22.29
CA TYR A 69 0.34 6.67 22.72
C TYR A 69 0.39 7.76 23.78
N VAL A 70 -0.36 8.84 23.59
CA VAL A 70 -0.45 9.93 24.57
C VAL A 70 -1.11 9.44 25.87
N ALA A 71 -2.09 8.55 25.77
CA ALA A 71 -2.71 7.92 26.93
C ALA A 71 -1.82 6.86 27.61
N GLY A 72 -0.77 6.38 26.95
CA GLY A 72 0.06 5.26 27.42
C GLY A 72 -0.66 3.91 27.34
N ASP A 73 -1.61 3.77 26.42
CA ASP A 73 -2.36 2.54 26.20
C ASP A 73 -1.60 1.58 25.26
N PRO A 74 -1.69 0.26 25.49
CA PRO A 74 -1.15 -0.72 24.57
C PRO A 74 -1.98 -0.79 23.29
N TYR A 75 -1.36 -1.24 22.20
CA TYR A 75 -2.00 -1.47 20.92
C TYR A 75 -1.49 -2.76 20.25
N ILE A 76 -2.33 -3.33 19.38
CA ILE A 76 -2.00 -4.54 18.62
C ILE A 76 -1.58 -4.15 17.20
N VAL A 77 -0.45 -4.70 16.74
CA VAL A 77 0.05 -4.56 15.38
C VAL A 77 0.31 -5.92 14.75
N LEU A 78 0.39 -5.93 13.42
CA LEU A 78 0.94 -7.07 12.68
C LEU A 78 2.45 -7.07 12.77
N THR A 79 3.01 -8.21 13.15
CA THR A 79 4.46 -8.43 13.29
C THR A 79 5.02 -9.33 12.19
N SER A 80 4.17 -9.94 11.36
CA SER A 80 4.58 -10.71 10.20
C SER A 80 3.57 -10.68 9.06
N ARG A 81 4.05 -10.93 7.83
CA ARG A 81 3.22 -11.08 6.63
C ARG A 81 2.36 -12.34 6.59
N SER A 82 2.64 -13.30 7.49
CA SER A 82 1.79 -14.49 7.70
C SER A 82 0.61 -14.23 8.63
N GLY A 83 0.41 -12.99 9.09
CA GLY A 83 -0.71 -12.62 9.98
C GLY A 83 -0.38 -12.73 11.46
N GLY A 84 0.90 -12.81 11.84
CA GLY A 84 1.33 -12.74 13.24
C GLY A 84 0.95 -11.39 13.84
N GLN A 85 0.38 -11.42 15.05
CA GLN A 85 0.00 -10.23 15.80
C GLN A 85 0.88 -10.12 17.04
N GLY A 86 1.25 -8.90 17.40
CA GLY A 86 1.98 -8.59 18.61
C GLY A 86 1.32 -7.45 19.37
N CYS A 87 1.38 -7.52 20.70
CA CYS A 87 0.93 -6.44 21.56
C CYS A 87 2.12 -5.60 22.01
N PHE A 88 2.00 -4.29 21.83
CA PHE A 88 3.02 -3.31 22.18
C PHE A 88 2.48 -2.42 23.29
N GLU A 89 3.20 -2.30 24.39
CA GLU A 89 2.79 -1.51 25.56
C GLU A 89 3.82 -0.41 25.90
N ALA A 90 3.41 0.61 26.64
CA ALA A 90 4.36 1.65 27.08
C ALA A 90 5.40 1.07 28.04
N ALA A 91 6.62 1.59 28.05
CA ALA A 91 7.69 1.15 28.96
C ALA A 91 7.30 1.19 30.45
N ASN A 92 6.36 2.05 30.84
CA ASN A 92 5.82 2.19 32.19
C ASN A 92 4.45 1.52 32.40
N ALA A 93 4.01 0.65 31.49
CA ALA A 93 2.68 0.04 31.50
C ALA A 93 2.34 -0.68 32.82
N THR A 94 3.32 -1.34 33.45
CA THR A 94 3.12 -2.00 34.76
C THR A 94 2.80 -1.00 35.86
N ALA A 95 3.45 0.17 35.86
CA ALA A 95 3.22 1.20 36.87
C ALA A 95 1.86 1.89 36.70
N THR A 96 1.33 1.95 35.48
CA THR A 96 0.04 2.54 35.16
C THR A 96 -1.10 1.52 35.10
N GLY A 97 -0.80 0.23 35.21
CA GLY A 97 -1.77 -0.87 35.07
C GLY A 97 -2.26 -1.10 33.65
N LYS A 98 -1.64 -0.47 32.64
CA LYS A 98 -2.05 -0.50 31.23
C LYS A 98 -1.25 -1.51 30.41
N THR A 99 -1.10 -2.72 30.94
CA THR A 99 -0.32 -3.77 30.27
C THR A 99 -1.12 -4.44 29.16
N CYS A 100 -0.42 -4.97 28.18
CA CYS A 100 -0.95 -5.87 27.15
C CYS A 100 -1.75 -7.03 27.76
N GLN A 101 -1.26 -7.57 28.86
CA GLN A 101 -1.95 -8.65 29.58
C GLN A 101 -3.28 -8.17 30.18
N ALA A 102 -3.31 -6.98 30.76
CA ALA A 102 -4.52 -6.44 31.38
C ALA A 102 -5.58 -6.03 30.34
N MET A 103 -5.17 -5.48 29.20
CA MET A 103 -6.09 -4.89 28.22
C MET A 103 -6.48 -5.84 27.08
N TYR A 104 -5.59 -6.76 26.70
CA TYR A 104 -5.81 -7.67 25.58
C TYR A 104 -5.65 -9.15 25.93
N ASN A 105 -5.35 -9.50 27.20
CA ASN A 105 -5.03 -10.87 27.61
C ASN A 105 -3.96 -11.52 26.73
N GLN A 106 -2.95 -10.73 26.37
CA GLN A 106 -1.82 -11.15 25.52
C GLN A 106 -0.50 -10.81 26.19
N ALA A 107 0.50 -11.67 25.97
CA ALA A 107 1.86 -11.36 26.37
C ALA A 107 2.39 -10.14 25.59
N SER A 108 3.13 -9.30 26.29
CA SER A 108 3.84 -8.17 25.67
C SER A 108 4.87 -8.70 24.67
N THR A 109 4.78 -8.24 23.43
CA THR A 109 5.74 -8.57 22.37
C THR A 109 6.93 -7.61 22.40
N SER A 110 6.66 -6.34 22.68
CA SER A 110 7.67 -5.30 22.79
C SER A 110 7.10 -4.10 23.56
N THR A 111 7.97 -3.18 23.94
CA THR A 111 7.59 -1.91 24.58
C THR A 111 7.90 -0.73 23.68
N TYR A 112 7.09 0.32 23.73
CA TYR A 112 7.41 1.62 23.16
C TYR A 112 7.80 2.63 24.26
N THR A 113 8.64 3.60 23.93
CA THR A 113 9.03 4.66 24.86
C THR A 113 7.79 5.50 25.21
N SER A 114 7.46 5.64 26.50
CA SER A 114 6.24 6.34 26.92
C SER A 114 6.22 7.81 26.49
N TYR A 115 5.03 8.40 26.36
CA TYR A 115 4.86 9.84 26.16
C TYR A 115 5.67 10.63 27.21
N PRO A 116 6.43 11.67 26.81
CA PRO A 116 6.37 12.34 25.51
C PRO A 116 7.45 11.97 24.48
N SER A 117 8.38 11.06 24.77
CA SER A 117 9.66 10.97 24.02
C SER A 117 9.79 9.80 23.02
N GLY A 118 8.70 9.15 22.67
CA GLY A 118 8.65 7.87 21.95
C GLY A 118 7.78 7.83 20.69
N ILE A 119 7.40 9.00 20.17
CA ILE A 119 6.53 9.07 18.98
C ILE A 119 7.18 8.42 17.74
N VAL A 120 8.51 8.39 17.65
CA VAL A 120 9.23 7.71 16.56
C VAL A 120 9.04 6.19 16.61
N ASP A 121 9.02 5.58 17.82
CA ASP A 121 8.73 4.15 17.99
C ASP A 121 7.35 3.81 17.42
N LEU A 122 6.36 4.67 17.70
CA LEU A 122 5.01 4.53 17.16
C LEU A 122 4.97 4.60 15.64
N LEU A 123 5.67 5.57 15.02
CA LEU A 123 5.71 5.70 13.56
C LEU A 123 6.38 4.49 12.90
N ASN A 124 7.46 3.96 13.52
CA ASN A 124 8.12 2.75 13.04
C ASN A 124 7.22 1.52 13.18
N ASN A 125 6.50 1.39 14.30
CA ASN A 125 5.55 0.30 14.50
C ASN A 125 4.38 0.37 13.50
N PHE A 126 3.88 1.56 13.22
CA PHE A 126 2.86 1.79 12.18
C PHE A 126 3.39 1.40 10.78
N SER A 127 4.57 1.88 10.41
CA SER A 127 5.21 1.52 9.13
C SER A 127 5.39 0.01 8.99
N ASN A 128 5.92 -0.66 10.02
CA ASN A 128 6.10 -2.10 10.05
C ASN A 128 4.76 -2.87 9.98
N HIS A 129 3.72 -2.38 10.66
CA HIS A 129 2.38 -2.97 10.57
C HIS A 129 1.86 -2.99 9.13
N HIS A 130 1.99 -1.88 8.41
CA HIS A 130 1.57 -1.80 7.01
C HIS A 130 2.47 -2.60 6.07
N ALA A 131 3.79 -2.62 6.30
CA ALA A 131 4.70 -3.48 5.55
C ALA A 131 4.33 -4.97 5.72
N ASN A 132 3.97 -5.38 6.95
CA ASN A 132 3.50 -6.73 7.25
C ASN A 132 2.10 -7.01 6.68
N LYS A 133 1.23 -6.00 6.54
CA LYS A 133 -0.02 -6.14 5.80
C LYS A 133 0.20 -6.31 4.29
N GLY A 134 1.38 -5.96 3.79
CA GLY A 134 1.74 -5.99 2.38
C GLY A 134 1.34 -4.72 1.64
N ASP A 135 1.07 -3.63 2.36
CA ASP A 135 0.79 -2.33 1.76
C ASP A 135 2.09 -1.78 1.16
N ALA A 136 2.04 -1.42 -0.12
CA ALA A 136 3.21 -1.00 -0.90
C ALA A 136 2.89 0.25 -1.74
N SER A 137 3.93 1.01 -2.08
CA SER A 137 3.83 2.14 -3.00
C SER A 137 3.22 1.69 -4.33
N PRO A 138 2.11 2.29 -4.79
CA PRO A 138 1.56 1.98 -6.11
C PRO A 138 2.50 2.37 -7.27
N ILE A 139 3.49 3.24 -6.99
CA ILE A 139 4.42 3.77 -7.98
C ILE A 139 5.64 2.84 -8.10
N THR A 140 6.34 2.59 -6.99
CA THR A 140 7.63 1.86 -6.95
C THR A 140 7.48 0.40 -6.53
N GLY A 141 6.47 0.05 -5.73
CA GLY A 141 6.30 -1.27 -5.12
C GLY A 141 7.06 -1.46 -3.80
N ASP A 142 7.79 -0.45 -3.33
CA ASP A 142 8.50 -0.45 -2.06
C ASP A 142 7.55 -0.15 -0.88
N THR A 143 8.11 -0.02 0.33
CA THR A 143 7.33 0.30 1.54
C THR A 143 6.59 1.63 1.40
N LEU A 144 5.27 1.60 1.62
CA LEU A 144 4.43 2.77 1.43
C LEU A 144 4.63 3.86 2.48
N PHE A 145 4.66 3.49 3.76
CA PHE A 145 4.77 4.43 4.87
C PHE A 145 6.19 4.43 5.42
N VAL A 146 6.81 5.61 5.47
CA VAL A 146 8.23 5.74 5.82
C VAL A 146 8.46 6.86 6.83
N THR A 147 9.49 6.73 7.66
CA THR A 147 9.95 7.76 8.60
C THR A 147 11.21 8.49 8.11
N THR A 148 11.71 8.11 6.94
CA THR A 148 12.73 8.83 6.17
C THR A 148 12.27 8.87 4.72
N HIS A 149 12.10 10.06 4.16
CA HIS A 149 11.71 10.24 2.76
C HIS A 149 12.93 10.11 1.85
N THR A 150 12.88 9.18 0.89
CA THR A 150 14.03 8.90 0.00
C THR A 150 13.64 8.71 -1.45
N THR A 151 12.42 8.25 -1.73
CA THR A 151 12.00 7.90 -3.09
C THR A 151 10.59 8.38 -3.43
N GLU A 152 10.19 8.19 -4.68
CA GLU A 152 8.85 8.51 -5.18
C GLU A 152 7.80 7.53 -4.68
N GLY A 153 6.56 7.99 -4.54
CA GLY A 153 5.42 7.15 -4.14
C GLY A 153 5.37 6.79 -2.66
N GLU A 154 6.12 7.51 -1.82
CA GLU A 154 6.17 7.33 -0.38
C GLU A 154 5.16 8.24 0.35
N VAL A 155 4.61 7.73 1.46
CA VAL A 155 3.92 8.52 2.47
C VAL A 155 4.87 8.72 3.65
N PHE A 156 5.45 9.91 3.70
CA PHE A 156 6.39 10.31 4.71
C PHE A 156 5.68 10.75 5.99
N LEU A 157 6.01 10.09 7.09
CA LEU A 157 5.48 10.33 8.42
C LEU A 157 6.56 10.98 9.27
N THR A 158 6.28 12.18 9.78
CA THR A 158 7.21 12.88 10.66
C THR A 158 6.54 13.35 11.94
N PRO A 159 7.22 13.22 13.09
CA PRO A 159 6.74 13.87 14.31
C PRO A 159 6.65 15.38 14.13
N ASN A 160 5.57 15.96 14.62
CA ASN A 160 5.39 17.40 14.77
C ASN A 160 5.26 17.70 16.27
N GLY A 161 6.40 17.79 16.94
CA GLY A 161 6.46 17.72 18.40
C GLY A 161 6.05 16.34 18.91
N ASN A 162 5.48 16.32 20.12
CA ASN A 162 5.26 15.07 20.87
C ASN A 162 3.79 14.62 20.84
N ARG A 163 2.91 15.43 20.23
CA ARG A 163 1.45 15.22 20.18
C ARG A 163 0.88 15.34 18.76
N ALA A 164 1.70 15.48 17.73
CA ALA A 164 1.21 15.56 16.37
C ALA A 164 2.15 14.84 15.40
N ILE A 165 1.59 14.44 14.26
CA ILE A 165 2.28 13.75 13.17
C ILE A 165 1.90 14.46 11.86
N ASN A 166 2.90 14.82 11.07
CA ASN A 166 2.68 15.24 9.69
C ASN A 166 2.67 14.01 8.80
N ILE A 167 1.63 13.88 7.98
CA ILE A 167 1.46 12.84 6.97
C ILE A 167 1.57 13.53 5.62
N THR A 168 2.63 13.23 4.87
CA THR A 168 2.91 13.90 3.61
C THR A 168 3.19 12.87 2.53
N ALA A 169 2.44 12.89 1.44
CA ALA A 169 2.61 11.93 0.35
C ALA A 169 3.25 12.59 -0.87
N TYR A 170 4.23 11.90 -1.43
CA TYR A 170 4.96 12.32 -2.61
C TYR A 170 4.71 11.34 -3.74
N ALA A 171 4.24 11.81 -4.88
CA ALA A 171 4.03 10.98 -6.06
C ALA A 171 5.36 10.82 -6.81
N THR A 172 5.41 11.18 -8.09
CA THR A 172 6.61 11.16 -8.93
C THR A 172 7.56 12.34 -8.68
N ASP A 173 7.12 13.35 -7.92
CA ASP A 173 7.97 14.46 -7.50
C ASP A 173 8.24 14.29 -6.00
N THR A 174 9.51 14.13 -5.64
CA THR A 174 9.94 13.93 -4.25
C THR A 174 10.01 15.22 -3.45
N THR A 175 9.80 16.37 -4.08
CA THR A 175 9.88 17.70 -3.45
C THR A 175 8.51 18.34 -3.28
N LEU A 176 7.57 18.06 -4.18
CA LEU A 176 6.22 18.60 -4.15
C LEU A 176 5.21 17.55 -3.68
N PRO A 177 4.61 17.70 -2.48
CA PRO A 177 3.66 16.73 -1.99
C PRO A 177 2.32 16.85 -2.71
N ILE A 178 1.70 15.69 -2.99
CA ILE A 178 0.34 15.61 -3.54
C ILE A 178 -0.72 15.60 -2.43
N PHE A 179 -0.30 15.31 -1.19
CA PHE A 179 -1.14 15.26 -0.01
C PHE A 179 -0.30 15.68 1.20
N SER A 180 -0.86 16.52 2.07
CA SER A 180 -0.24 16.84 3.36
C SER A 180 -1.33 17.14 4.39
N GLN A 181 -1.27 16.45 5.52
CA GLN A 181 -2.19 16.65 6.63
C GLN A 181 -1.48 16.45 7.97
N ILE A 182 -1.89 17.21 8.98
CA ILE A 182 -1.43 17.07 10.35
C ILE A 182 -2.50 16.35 11.16
N VAL A 183 -2.09 15.34 11.91
CA VAL A 183 -2.90 14.65 12.91
C VAL A 183 -2.38 15.00 14.28
N THR A 184 -3.27 15.37 15.20
CA THR A 184 -2.92 15.79 16.56
C THR A 184 -3.70 14.95 17.57
N ALA A 185 -3.01 14.51 18.63
CA ALA A 185 -3.62 13.75 19.70
C ALA A 185 -4.73 14.56 20.38
N ARG A 186 -5.87 13.92 20.62
CA ARG A 186 -7.03 14.53 21.28
C ARG A 186 -6.83 14.74 22.78
#